data_AF-A0A2V8ST15-F1
#
_entry.id   AF-A0A2V8ST15-F1
#
_cell.length_a   1.000
_cell.length_b   1.000
_cell.length_c   1.000
_cell.angle_alpha   90.00
_cell.angle_beta   90.00
_cell.angle_gamma   90.00
#
_symmetry.space_group_name_H-M   'P 1'
#
loop_
_entity.id
_entity.type
_entity.pdbx_description
1 polymer ?
#
loop_
_entity_poly.entity_id
_entity_poly.type
_entity_poly.pdbx_seq_one_letter_code
_entity_poly.pdbx_strand_id
1 'polypeptide(L)'
;MTLEEKLKNLPTGPGVYLHKDDAGKIIYVGKAKNLRNRVRSYFQSGRGHDPKTRELVRRIRDLEFIVTDTEVEALVLESNLIKQHKPRYNILLKDDKQYPHLKLTINEAFPRVMITRRIQRDGSLYFGPFLPASLARRTIDLINRTFQLRTCDIEIDGRLPRPCLEYHIKRCLGPCVRGLCTPEEYAESVRD
;
A
#
# COMPACT_ATOMS: atom_id res chain seq x y z
N MET A 1 -3.94 -28.23 -16.63
CA MET A 1 -3.89 -28.61 -15.20
C MET A 1 -5.29 -28.68 -14.65
N THR A 2 -5.62 -29.76 -13.94
CA THR A 2 -6.91 -29.90 -13.24
C THR A 2 -6.93 -29.07 -11.95
N LEU A 3 -8.12 -28.79 -11.41
CA LEU A 3 -8.26 -28.10 -10.12
C LEU A 3 -7.50 -28.83 -8.99
N GLU A 4 -7.54 -30.15 -8.99
CA GLU A 4 -6.85 -30.99 -8.00
C GLU A 4 -5.32 -30.84 -8.07
N GLU A 5 -4.76 -30.78 -9.28
CA GLU A 5 -3.33 -30.52 -9.49
C GLU A 5 -2.94 -29.14 -8.98
N LYS A 6 -3.75 -28.11 -9.27
CA LYS A 6 -3.51 -26.75 -8.77
C LYS A 6 -3.54 -26.70 -7.24
N LEU A 7 -4.46 -27.42 -6.59
CA LEU A 7 -4.54 -27.50 -5.12
C LEU A 7 -3.34 -28.22 -4.47
N LYS A 8 -2.74 -29.18 -5.17
CA LYS A 8 -1.51 -29.86 -4.73
C LYS A 8 -0.29 -28.93 -4.80
N ASN A 9 -0.20 -28.11 -5.85
CA ASN A 9 0.94 -27.24 -6.13
C ASN A 9 0.85 -25.84 -5.52
N LEU A 10 -0.05 -25.62 -4.55
CA LEU A 10 -0.17 -24.30 -3.91
C LEU A 10 1.08 -23.93 -3.10
N PRO A 11 1.60 -22.71 -3.27
CA PRO A 11 2.72 -22.20 -2.49
C PRO A 11 2.30 -21.93 -1.04
N THR A 12 3.29 -21.91 -0.14
CA THR A 12 3.10 -21.61 1.29
C THR A 12 3.31 -20.13 1.63
N GLY A 13 3.69 -19.30 0.66
CA GLY A 13 3.88 -17.86 0.81
C GLY A 13 2.59 -17.04 0.78
N PRO A 14 2.69 -15.73 1.02
CA PRO A 14 1.57 -14.82 0.92
C PRO A 14 1.17 -14.58 -0.53
N GLY A 15 -0.09 -14.18 -0.73
CA GLY A 15 -0.58 -13.86 -2.06
C GLY A 15 -2.09 -13.78 -2.14
N VAL A 16 -2.59 -13.68 -3.36
CA VAL A 16 -4.02 -13.56 -3.68
C VAL A 16 -4.46 -14.80 -4.46
N TYR A 17 -5.65 -15.32 -4.18
CA TYR A 17 -6.28 -16.41 -4.91
C TYR A 17 -7.59 -15.93 -5.56
N LEU A 18 -7.88 -16.48 -6.73
CA LEU A 18 -9.07 -16.19 -7.52
C LEU A 18 -9.81 -17.50 -7.80
N HIS A 19 -11.07 -17.58 -7.37
CA HIS A 19 -11.95 -18.68 -7.72
C HIS A 19 -12.77 -18.34 -8.96
N LYS A 20 -12.85 -19.29 -9.88
CA LYS A 20 -13.58 -19.16 -11.15
C LYS A 20 -14.69 -20.21 -11.26
N ASP A 21 -15.77 -19.84 -11.95
CA ASP A 21 -16.84 -20.76 -12.32
C ASP A 21 -16.54 -21.55 -13.61
N ASP A 22 -17.50 -22.33 -14.08
CA ASP A 22 -17.46 -23.15 -15.29
C ASP A 22 -17.25 -22.32 -16.57
N ALA A 23 -17.71 -21.06 -16.57
CA ALA A 23 -17.48 -20.12 -17.66
C ALA A 23 -16.12 -19.41 -17.57
N GLY A 24 -15.29 -19.74 -16.57
CA GLY A 24 -14.01 -19.09 -16.31
C GLY A 24 -14.12 -17.69 -15.70
N LYS A 25 -15.31 -17.28 -15.25
CA LYS A 25 -15.54 -15.97 -14.65
C LYS A 25 -15.06 -15.96 -13.20
N ILE A 26 -14.35 -14.91 -12.80
CA ILE A 26 -13.91 -14.72 -11.41
C ILE A 26 -15.15 -14.46 -10.53
N ILE A 27 -15.43 -15.39 -9.62
CA ILE A 27 -16.58 -15.34 -8.70
C ILE A 27 -16.18 -14.91 -7.29
N TYR A 28 -14.91 -15.09 -6.92
CA TYR A 28 -14.36 -14.66 -5.64
C TYR A 28 -12.86 -14.39 -5.72
N VAL A 29 -12.40 -13.36 -5.00
CA VAL A 29 -10.98 -13.02 -4.80
C VAL A 29 -10.71 -12.94 -3.30
N GLY A 30 -9.60 -13.52 -2.84
CA GLY A 30 -9.19 -13.42 -1.44
C GLY A 30 -7.67 -13.41 -1.27
N LYS A 31 -7.18 -12.84 -0.17
CA LYS A 31 -5.77 -12.89 0.21
C LYS A 31 -5.47 -13.98 1.24
N ALA A 32 -4.22 -14.42 1.28
CA ALA A 32 -3.73 -15.35 2.27
C ALA A 32 -2.30 -15.00 2.71
N LYS A 33 -1.98 -15.24 3.99
CA LYS A 33 -0.59 -15.30 4.47
C LYS A 33 0.12 -16.58 3.97
N ASN A 34 -0.67 -17.62 3.78
CA ASN A 34 -0.25 -18.92 3.27
C ASN A 34 -1.35 -19.44 2.33
N LEU A 35 -1.10 -19.35 1.01
CA LEU A 35 -2.06 -19.71 -0.03
C LEU A 35 -2.54 -21.16 0.10
N ARG A 36 -1.62 -22.11 0.33
CA ARG A 36 -1.94 -23.53 0.52
C ARG A 36 -2.96 -23.77 1.63
N ASN A 37 -2.69 -23.27 2.83
CA ASN A 37 -3.55 -23.49 3.99
C ASN A 37 -4.92 -22.83 3.80
N ARG A 38 -4.92 -21.61 3.26
CA ARG A 38 -6.15 -20.83 3.08
C ARG A 38 -7.06 -21.47 2.03
N VAL A 39 -6.55 -21.77 0.85
CA VAL A 39 -7.37 -22.31 -0.23
C VAL A 39 -7.86 -23.73 0.09
N ARG A 40 -7.01 -24.59 0.67
CA ARG A 40 -7.43 -25.95 1.05
C ARG A 40 -8.55 -25.94 2.08
N SER A 41 -8.65 -24.92 2.93
CA SER A 41 -9.72 -24.84 3.93
C SER A 41 -11.14 -24.78 3.35
N TYR A 42 -11.31 -24.39 2.08
CA TYR A 42 -12.60 -24.40 1.39
C TYR A 42 -13.06 -25.81 0.98
N PHE A 43 -12.12 -26.75 0.84
CA PHE A 43 -12.38 -28.10 0.33
C PHE A 43 -12.29 -29.18 1.42
N GLN A 44 -12.01 -28.79 2.67
CA GLN A 44 -11.99 -29.72 3.80
C GLN A 44 -13.42 -29.99 4.30
N SER A 45 -13.83 -31.25 4.23
CA SER A 45 -15.08 -31.75 4.81
C SER A 45 -15.10 -31.57 6.33
N GLY A 46 -16.23 -31.11 6.89
CA GLY A 46 -16.45 -31.00 8.34
C GLY A 46 -16.28 -29.61 8.95
N ARG A 47 -15.79 -28.61 8.20
CA ARG A 47 -15.89 -27.21 8.67
C ARG A 47 -17.33 -26.74 8.51
N GLY A 48 -17.90 -26.20 9.59
CA GLY A 48 -19.21 -25.54 9.59
C GLY A 48 -19.21 -24.27 8.74
N HIS A 49 -19.08 -24.42 7.42
CA HIS A 49 -19.12 -23.32 6.49
C HIS A 49 -20.50 -22.65 6.53
N ASP A 50 -20.51 -21.33 6.61
CA ASP A 50 -21.72 -20.55 6.47
C ASP A 50 -22.37 -20.83 5.10
N PRO A 51 -23.70 -20.66 4.97
CA PRO A 51 -24.43 -20.96 3.73
C PRO A 51 -23.81 -20.30 2.48
N LYS A 52 -23.26 -19.09 2.62
CA LYS A 52 -22.63 -18.35 1.51
C LYS A 52 -21.34 -19.03 1.04
N THR A 53 -20.48 -19.47 1.96
CA THR A 53 -19.25 -20.18 1.59
C THR A 53 -19.56 -21.53 0.95
N ARG A 54 -20.57 -22.26 1.44
CA ARG A 54 -21.00 -23.54 0.81
C ARG A 54 -21.45 -23.35 -0.63
N GLU A 55 -22.25 -22.31 -0.90
CA GLU A 55 -22.68 -21.98 -2.26
C GLU A 55 -21.51 -21.53 -3.15
N LEU A 56 -20.58 -20.74 -2.61
CA LEU A 56 -19.34 -20.39 -3.33
C LEU A 56 -18.59 -21.65 -3.75
N VAL A 57 -18.28 -22.55 -2.81
CA VAL A 57 -17.49 -23.77 -3.06
C VAL A 57 -18.12 -24.65 -4.14
N ARG A 58 -19.45 -24.78 -4.15
CA ARG A 58 -20.18 -25.54 -5.18
C ARG A 58 -19.98 -25.00 -6.61
N ARG A 59 -19.69 -23.71 -6.74
CA ARG A 59 -19.48 -23.06 -8.05
C ARG A 59 -18.02 -23.00 -8.48
N ILE A 60 -17.07 -23.34 -7.62
CA ILE A 60 -15.65 -23.30 -7.99
C ILE A 60 -15.36 -24.42 -8.98
N ARG A 61 -14.92 -24.06 -10.18
CA ARG A 61 -14.42 -24.98 -11.21
C ARG A 61 -12.95 -24.81 -11.48
N ASP A 62 -12.42 -23.60 -11.25
CA ASP A 62 -11.00 -23.34 -11.40
C ASP A 62 -10.46 -22.38 -10.33
N LEU A 63 -9.14 -22.39 -10.20
CA LEU A 63 -8.36 -21.62 -9.24
C LEU A 63 -7.17 -20.97 -9.95
N GLU A 64 -6.93 -19.70 -9.64
CA GLU A 64 -5.68 -19.01 -9.94
C GLU A 64 -5.12 -18.38 -8.67
N PHE A 65 -3.81 -18.12 -8.66
CA PHE A 65 -3.16 -17.43 -7.57
C PHE A 65 -2.00 -16.58 -8.07
N ILE A 66 -1.70 -15.54 -7.31
CA ILE A 66 -0.56 -14.65 -7.51
C ILE A 66 0.19 -14.60 -6.19
N VAL A 67 1.46 -15.01 -6.19
CA VAL A 67 2.34 -14.93 -5.02
C VAL A 67 2.83 -13.50 -4.88
N THR A 68 2.89 -13.00 -3.65
CA THR A 68 3.47 -11.70 -3.33
C THR A 68 4.62 -11.89 -2.34
N ASP A 69 5.49 -10.90 -2.20
CA ASP A 69 6.62 -10.98 -1.27
C ASP A 69 6.16 -10.67 0.15
N THR A 70 5.12 -9.85 0.30
CA THR A 70 4.58 -9.45 1.61
C THR A 70 3.06 -9.61 1.72
N GLU A 71 2.56 -9.66 2.96
CA GLU A 71 1.11 -9.62 3.22
C GLU A 71 0.46 -8.28 2.82
N VAL A 72 1.25 -7.21 2.86
CA VAL A 72 0.82 -5.86 2.49
C VAL A 72 0.54 -5.80 1.00
N GLU A 73 1.44 -6.32 0.18
CA GLU A 73 1.22 -6.45 -1.27
C GLU A 73 0.00 -7.33 -1.58
N ALA A 74 -0.16 -8.47 -0.89
CA ALA A 74 -1.32 -9.34 -1.08
C ALA A 74 -2.64 -8.62 -0.81
N LEU A 75 -2.68 -7.79 0.24
CA LEU A 75 -3.85 -6.97 0.58
C LEU A 75 -4.16 -5.93 -0.51
N VAL A 76 -3.14 -5.26 -1.03
CA VAL A 76 -3.29 -4.23 -2.07
C VAL A 76 -3.78 -4.86 -3.37
N LEU A 77 -3.14 -5.96 -3.77
CA LEU A 77 -3.49 -6.70 -4.98
C LEU A 77 -4.91 -7.26 -4.89
N GLU A 78 -5.31 -7.82 -3.75
CA GLU A 78 -6.69 -8.27 -3.50
C GLU A 78 -7.68 -7.13 -3.70
N SER A 79 -7.43 -5.96 -3.08
CA SER A 79 -8.30 -4.79 -3.21
C SER A 79 -8.45 -4.35 -4.67
N ASN A 80 -7.36 -4.29 -5.41
CA ASN A 80 -7.35 -3.92 -6.83
C ASN A 80 -8.14 -4.92 -7.68
N LEU A 81 -7.92 -6.22 -7.48
CA LEU A 81 -8.63 -7.28 -8.22
C LEU A 81 -10.13 -7.31 -7.90
N ILE A 82 -10.53 -7.06 -6.65
CA ILE A 82 -11.94 -6.94 -6.28
C ILE A 82 -12.58 -5.73 -6.98
N LYS A 83 -11.90 -4.58 -7.02
CA LYS A 83 -12.40 -3.38 -7.70
C LYS A 83 -12.51 -3.57 -9.21
N GLN A 84 -11.54 -4.25 -9.81
CA GLN A 84 -11.50 -4.53 -11.25
C GLN A 84 -12.57 -5.54 -11.68
N HIS A 85 -12.69 -6.67 -10.98
CA HIS A 85 -13.55 -7.77 -11.40
C HIS A 85 -14.94 -7.77 -10.78
N LYS A 86 -15.14 -7.04 -9.67
CA LYS A 86 -16.38 -6.98 -8.87
C LYS A 86 -17.02 -8.37 -8.69
N PRO A 87 -16.29 -9.35 -8.12
CA PRO A 87 -16.76 -10.73 -8.09
C PRO A 87 -18.02 -10.89 -7.26
N ARG A 88 -18.93 -11.77 -7.70
CA ARG A 88 -20.27 -11.94 -7.12
C ARG A 88 -20.26 -12.22 -5.61
N TYR A 89 -19.29 -12.99 -5.11
CA TYR A 89 -19.26 -13.42 -3.72
C TYR A 89 -18.44 -12.49 -2.80
N ASN A 90 -17.66 -11.57 -3.36
CA ASN A 90 -16.95 -10.56 -2.56
C ASN A 90 -17.95 -9.53 -2.02
N ILE A 91 -17.92 -9.31 -0.70
CA ILE A 91 -18.60 -8.15 -0.12
C ILE A 91 -17.74 -6.95 -0.48
N LEU A 92 -18.29 -6.05 -1.29
CA LEU A 92 -17.69 -4.74 -1.53
C LEU A 92 -17.79 -3.94 -0.24
N LEU A 93 -16.78 -4.04 0.61
CA LEU A 93 -16.62 -3.14 1.74
C LEU A 93 -16.36 -1.74 1.16
N LYS A 94 -17.34 -0.83 1.32
CA LYS A 94 -17.33 0.55 0.82
C LYS A 94 -16.28 1.45 1.48
N ASP A 95 -15.39 0.91 2.31
CA ASP A 95 -14.34 1.71 2.92
C ASP A 95 -13.25 1.95 1.86
N ASP A 96 -13.54 2.90 0.97
CA ASP A 96 -12.71 3.32 -0.16
C ASP A 96 -11.49 4.13 0.30
N LYS A 97 -11.02 3.86 1.52
CA LYS A 97 -9.80 4.45 2.07
C LYS A 97 -8.64 3.87 1.29
N GLN A 98 -8.26 4.58 0.23
CA GLN A 98 -6.97 4.38 -0.41
C GLN A 98 -5.89 4.37 0.68
N TYR A 99 -5.02 3.36 0.62
CA TYR A 99 -3.99 3.17 1.63
C TYR A 99 -3.06 4.39 1.68
N PRO A 100 -2.52 4.77 2.86
CA PRO A 100 -1.61 5.90 2.93
C PRO A 100 -0.28 5.55 2.24
N HIS A 101 0.21 6.50 1.46
CA HIS A 101 1.48 6.50 0.78
C HIS A 101 2.29 7.70 1.27
N LEU A 102 3.61 7.61 1.15
CA LEU A 102 4.49 8.75 1.29
C LEU A 102 4.67 9.39 -0.08
N LYS A 103 4.46 10.69 -0.18
CA LYS A 103 4.72 11.49 -1.38
C LYS A 103 5.94 12.36 -1.13
N LEU A 104 6.95 12.27 -1.97
CA LEU A 104 8.07 13.20 -2.02
C LEU A 104 7.86 14.18 -3.18
N THR A 105 7.71 15.46 -2.87
CA THR A 105 7.38 16.53 -3.82
C THR A 105 8.61 17.00 -4.61
N ILE A 106 9.23 16.10 -5.40
CA ILE A 106 10.48 16.38 -6.14
C ILE A 106 10.38 17.54 -7.17
N ASN A 107 9.17 17.99 -7.50
CA ASN A 107 8.94 19.11 -8.42
C ASN A 107 8.89 20.48 -7.71
N GLU A 108 8.99 20.51 -6.38
CA GLU A 108 9.11 21.75 -5.62
C GLU A 108 10.58 22.13 -5.46
N ALA A 109 10.88 23.43 -5.40
CA ALA A 109 12.25 23.91 -5.16
C ALA A 109 12.85 23.37 -3.85
N PHE A 110 11.99 23.16 -2.84
CA PHE A 110 12.33 22.52 -1.58
C PHE A 110 11.40 21.32 -1.38
N PRO A 111 11.76 20.11 -1.86
CA PRO A 111 10.93 18.92 -1.71
C PRO A 111 10.62 18.58 -0.25
N ARG A 112 9.43 18.03 0.00
CA ARG A 112 9.01 17.53 1.32
C ARG A 112 8.38 16.15 1.21
N VAL A 113 8.43 15.41 2.31
CA VAL A 113 7.73 14.12 2.44
C VAL A 113 6.42 14.33 3.18
N MET A 114 5.32 13.89 2.58
CA MET A 114 3.99 14.00 3.18
C MET A 114 3.17 12.72 3.01
N ILE A 115 2.19 12.51 3.88
CA ILE A 115 1.26 11.39 3.78
C ILE A 115 0.13 11.78 2.83
N THR A 116 -0.10 10.97 1.80
CA THR A 116 -1.27 11.08 0.93
C THR A 116 -1.96 9.74 0.79
N ARG A 117 -3.26 9.76 0.57
CA ARG A 117 -4.00 8.56 0.15
C ARG A 117 -4.17 8.49 -1.37
N ARG A 118 -3.99 9.62 -2.06
CA ARG A 118 -4.16 9.76 -3.51
C ARG A 118 -2.82 9.75 -4.20
N ILE A 119 -2.64 8.81 -5.14
CA ILE A 119 -1.54 8.81 -6.11
C ILE A 119 -1.99 9.62 -7.32
N GLN A 120 -1.20 10.61 -7.72
CA GLN A 120 -1.46 11.46 -8.88
C GLN A 120 -0.29 11.35 -9.85
N ARG A 121 -0.52 11.58 -11.14
CA ARG A 121 0.55 11.68 -12.15
C ARG A 121 1.09 13.11 -12.20
N ASP A 122 1.53 13.61 -11.04
CA ASP A 122 2.00 14.99 -10.87
C ASP A 122 3.54 15.10 -10.90
N GLY A 123 4.22 14.01 -11.28
CA GLY A 123 5.68 13.89 -11.33
C GLY A 123 6.34 13.69 -9.97
N SER A 124 5.59 13.60 -8.87
CA SER A 124 6.15 13.32 -7.55
C SER A 124 6.50 11.83 -7.39
N LEU A 125 7.36 11.52 -6.43
CA LEU A 125 7.63 10.12 -6.06
C LEU A 125 6.66 9.66 -4.99
N TYR A 126 6.11 8.46 -5.16
CA TYR A 126 5.16 7.85 -4.26
C TYR A 126 5.70 6.51 -3.75
N PHE A 127 5.69 6.33 -2.42
CA PHE A 127 6.17 5.13 -1.75
C PHE A 127 5.07 4.51 -0.90
N GLY A 128 5.08 3.19 -0.79
CA GLY A 128 4.13 2.42 0.00
C GLY A 128 3.30 1.45 -0.85
N PRO A 129 2.14 1.01 -0.36
CA PRO A 129 1.39 1.58 0.76
C PRO A 129 1.92 1.22 2.15
N PHE A 130 1.68 2.12 3.10
CA PHE A 130 2.11 1.99 4.48
C PHE A 130 0.98 1.46 5.37
N LEU A 131 1.16 0.26 5.92
CA LEU A 131 0.17 -0.38 6.78
C LEU A 131 0.82 -0.93 8.05
N PRO A 132 0.32 -0.57 9.25
CA PRO A 132 -0.75 0.41 9.52
C PRO A 132 -0.35 1.85 9.17
N ALA A 133 -1.33 2.77 9.12
CA ALA A 133 -1.08 4.19 8.80
C ALA A 133 -0.09 4.89 9.76
N SER A 134 0.09 4.37 10.97
CA SER A 134 1.11 4.83 11.92
C SER A 134 2.54 4.59 11.42
N LEU A 135 2.77 3.59 10.57
CA LEU A 135 4.07 3.32 9.95
C LEU A 135 4.49 4.51 9.08
N ALA A 136 3.60 5.05 8.25
CA ALA A 136 3.87 6.24 7.43
C ALA A 136 4.34 7.43 8.28
N ARG A 137 3.65 7.70 9.40
CA ARG A 137 4.02 8.80 10.32
C ARG A 137 5.39 8.59 10.95
N ARG A 138 5.69 7.37 11.40
CA ARG A 138 7.00 7.03 11.97
C ARG A 138 8.11 7.15 10.94
N THR A 139 7.86 6.73 9.70
CA THR A 139 8.82 6.87 8.60
C THR A 139 9.11 8.34 8.30
N ILE A 140 8.08 9.22 8.24
CA ILE A 140 8.30 10.67 8.08
C ILE A 140 9.10 11.25 9.25
N ASP A 141 8.77 10.89 10.50
CA ASP A 141 9.50 11.38 11.68
C ASP A 141 10.99 10.98 11.62
N LEU A 142 11.27 9.75 11.16
CA LEU A 142 12.65 9.30 10.93
C LEU A 142 13.33 10.09 9.83
N ILE A 143 12.68 10.24 8.66
CA ILE A 143 13.21 11.00 7.52
C ILE A 143 13.57 12.43 7.96
N ASN A 144 12.69 13.12 8.67
CA ASN A 144 12.94 14.51 9.07
C ASN A 144 14.04 14.63 10.13
N ARG A 145 14.18 13.64 11.03
CA ARG A 145 15.28 13.63 12.01
C ARG A 145 16.63 13.36 11.35
N THR A 146 16.66 12.57 10.28
CA THR A 146 17.91 12.17 9.62
C THR A 146 18.32 13.20 8.56
N PHE A 147 17.40 13.58 7.68
CA PHE A 147 17.67 14.39 6.49
C PHE A 147 17.21 15.84 6.62
N GLN A 148 16.54 16.20 7.73
CA GLN A 148 16.17 17.58 8.04
C GLN A 148 15.36 18.27 6.91
N LEU A 149 14.47 17.51 6.28
CA LEU A 149 13.55 18.02 5.27
C LEU A 149 12.44 18.86 5.92
N ARG A 150 11.95 19.86 5.18
CA ARG A 150 10.84 20.69 5.63
C ARG A 150 9.57 19.86 5.78
N THR A 151 8.77 20.19 6.78
CA THR A 151 7.44 19.60 7.03
C THR A 151 6.30 20.58 6.79
N CYS A 152 6.63 21.86 6.62
CA CYS A 152 5.66 22.94 6.49
C CYS A 152 5.04 23.01 5.09
N ASP A 153 3.80 23.50 5.04
CA ASP A 153 3.04 23.69 3.80
C ASP A 153 3.24 25.07 3.15
N ILE A 154 4.03 25.95 3.78
CA ILE A 154 4.25 27.32 3.29
C ILE A 154 5.10 27.34 2.02
N GLU A 155 4.98 28.44 1.27
CA GLU A 155 5.93 28.79 0.23
C GLU A 155 7.29 29.15 0.86
N ILE A 156 8.38 28.72 0.23
CA ILE A 156 9.74 28.94 0.73
C ILE A 156 10.39 29.97 -0.16
N ASP A 157 10.33 31.22 0.29
CA ASP A 157 10.86 32.40 -0.41
C ASP A 157 12.08 33.04 0.31
N GLY A 158 12.49 32.47 1.45
CA GLY A 158 13.58 32.97 2.27
C GLY A 158 13.26 34.25 3.05
N ARG A 159 12.00 34.73 3.03
CA ARG A 159 11.63 36.04 3.61
C ARG A 159 11.16 35.96 5.07
N LEU A 160 11.03 34.76 5.64
CA LEU A 160 10.62 34.64 7.04
C LEU A 160 11.70 35.25 7.95
N PRO A 161 11.30 36.03 8.97
CA PRO A 161 12.25 36.74 9.83
C PRO A 161 12.97 35.82 10.83
N ARG A 162 12.39 34.65 11.13
CA ARG A 162 12.95 33.67 12.06
C ARG A 162 12.51 32.24 11.70
N PRO A 163 13.35 31.23 11.99
CA PRO A 163 12.98 29.85 11.71
C PRO A 163 11.97 29.33 12.74
N CYS A 164 11.32 28.22 12.43
CA CYS A 164 10.36 27.57 13.32
C CYS A 164 11.05 26.57 14.28
N LEU A 165 10.24 25.93 15.13
CA LEU A 165 10.72 24.94 16.09
C LEU A 165 11.51 23.80 15.43
N GLU A 166 11.05 23.30 14.27
CA GLU A 166 11.69 22.17 13.56
C GLU A 166 13.17 22.43 13.26
N TYR A 167 13.54 23.67 12.92
CA TYR A 167 14.94 24.04 12.74
C TYR A 167 15.72 23.98 14.06
N HIS A 168 15.16 24.54 15.13
CA HIS A 168 15.81 24.57 16.44
C HIS A 168 16.01 23.18 17.03
N ILE A 169 15.10 22.24 16.74
CA ILE A 169 15.21 20.83 17.17
C ILE A 169 15.90 19.93 16.15
N LYS A 170 16.59 20.51 15.14
CA LYS A 170 17.39 19.79 14.13
C LYS A 170 16.59 18.77 13.32
N ARG A 171 15.39 19.16 12.89
CA ARG A 171 14.51 18.39 12.00
C ARG A 171 14.21 19.08 10.67
N CYS A 172 14.75 20.28 10.48
CA CYS A 172 14.61 21.06 9.25
C CYS A 172 15.85 21.92 9.06
N LEU A 173 16.40 22.00 7.85
CA LEU A 173 17.51 22.91 7.54
C LEU A 173 17.10 24.40 7.56
N GLY A 174 15.80 24.68 7.60
CA GLY A 174 15.27 26.04 7.68
C GLY A 174 15.42 26.87 6.40
N PRO A 175 15.13 26.34 5.20
CA PRO A 175 15.27 27.09 3.94
C PRO A 175 14.32 28.30 3.84
N CYS A 176 13.36 28.41 4.75
CA CYS A 176 12.44 29.53 4.85
C CYS A 176 13.07 30.86 5.27
N VAL A 177 14.27 30.84 5.87
CA VAL A 177 14.99 32.03 6.31
C VAL A 177 16.27 32.16 5.50
N ARG A 178 16.46 33.31 4.87
CA ARG A 178 17.69 33.59 4.11
C ARG A 178 18.93 33.38 4.96
N GLY A 179 19.88 32.60 4.45
CA GLY A 179 21.19 32.36 5.06
C GLY A 179 21.26 31.15 6.01
N LEU A 180 20.15 30.47 6.31
CA LEU A 180 20.18 29.24 7.13
C LEU A 180 20.45 27.98 6.33
N CYS A 181 20.01 27.94 5.07
CA CYS A 181 20.18 26.80 4.18
C CYS A 181 20.15 27.28 2.72
N THR A 182 21.11 26.81 1.94
CA THR A 182 21.18 27.02 0.49
C THR A 182 20.33 25.98 -0.26
N PRO A 183 19.85 26.30 -1.48
CA PRO A 183 19.17 25.32 -2.34
C PRO A 183 20.00 24.05 -2.57
N GLU A 184 21.32 24.19 -2.69
CA GLU A 184 22.26 23.09 -2.94
C GLU A 184 22.37 22.14 -1.74
N GLU A 185 22.54 22.67 -0.53
CA GLU A 185 22.57 21.88 0.72
C GLU A 185 21.24 21.14 0.93
N TYR A 186 20.12 21.80 0.64
CA TYR A 186 18.81 21.17 0.74
C TYR A 186 18.66 20.05 -0.29
N ALA A 187 19.08 20.28 -1.53
CA ALA A 187 19.03 19.29 -2.59
C ALA A 187 19.92 18.07 -2.29
N GLU A 188 21.07 18.27 -1.65
CA GLU A 188 21.91 17.18 -1.17
C GLU A 188 21.17 16.33 -0.13
N SER A 189 20.56 16.97 0.87
CA SER A 189 19.78 16.27 1.90
C SER A 189 18.54 15.53 1.35
N VAL A 190 18.00 15.96 0.21
CA VAL A 190 16.91 15.26 -0.48
C VAL A 190 17.42 14.05 -1.28
N ARG A 191 18.67 14.07 -1.75
CA ARG A 191 19.28 12.97 -2.49
C ARG A 191 19.72 11.82 -1.60
N ASP A 192 20.22 12.15 -0.40
CA ASP A 192 20.61 11.17 0.64
C ASP A 192 19.40 10.40 1.19
#